data_AF-A0A0R3M0X2-F1
#
_entry.id   AF-A0A0R3M0X2-F1
#
_cell.length_a   1.000
_cell.length_b   1.000
_cell.length_c   1.000
_cell.angle_alpha   90.00
_cell.angle_beta   90.00
_cell.angle_gamma   90.00
#
_symmetry.space_group_name_H-M   'P 1'
#
loop_
_entity.id
_entity.type
_entity.pdbx_description
1 polymer ?
#
loop_
_entity_poly.entity_id
_entity_poly.type
_entity_poly.pdbx_seq_one_letter_code
_entity_poly.pdbx_strand_id
1 'polypeptide(L)'
;MALPAPSDREKSQVFIQRYIAQFPAAGEVVLFDRSWYNRAGVERVMGFCTDEEYERFLTMVPVVEREMIVNNGIILRKYFLDVSQDEQRRRFEARIKDRMRHWKLSPMDTESVRRWWDYTMAYRRMIEATHTSWAPWHIVPADNKRRARLNLIRHLLDSIPYKIDIELPKIPKAQRRPKDATEGLSAGQVIPSHY
;
A
#
# COMPACT_ATOMS: atom_id res chain seq x y z
N MET A 1 5.56 1.07 6.22
CA MET A 1 6.31 2.06 7.01
C MET A 1 5.70 3.43 6.85
N ALA A 2 5.49 4.11 7.97
CA ALA A 2 5.04 5.50 8.02
C ALA A 2 6.18 6.30 8.68
N LEU A 3 6.93 7.07 7.90
CA LEU A 3 8.04 7.85 8.43
C LEU A 3 7.49 9.09 9.17
N PRO A 4 8.02 9.42 10.37
CA PRO A 4 7.67 10.65 11.05
C PRO A 4 8.25 11.87 10.31
N ALA A 5 7.95 13.07 10.82
CA ALA A 5 8.56 14.30 10.35
C ALA A 5 10.10 14.17 10.33
N PRO A 6 10.78 14.74 9.32
CA PRO A 6 12.23 14.61 9.20
C PRO A 6 12.94 15.28 10.39
N SER A 7 13.95 14.60 10.92
CA SER A 7 14.91 15.17 11.87
C SER A 7 15.76 16.26 11.23
N ASP A 8 16.44 17.07 12.04
CA ASP A 8 17.28 18.17 11.51
C ASP A 8 18.41 17.67 10.60
N ARG A 9 18.95 16.47 10.87
CA ARG A 9 19.90 15.79 9.98
C ARG A 9 19.25 15.34 8.67
N GLU A 10 18.03 14.80 8.70
CA GLU A 10 17.33 14.39 7.47
C GLU A 10 16.95 15.59 6.61
N LYS A 11 16.68 16.76 7.21
CA LYS A 11 16.44 18.01 6.46
C LYS A 11 17.69 18.49 5.72
N SER A 12 18.88 18.20 6.23
CA SER A 12 20.15 18.53 5.57
C SER A 12 20.64 17.45 4.59
N GLN A 13 19.91 16.35 4.43
CA GLN A 13 20.22 15.28 3.49
C GLN A 13 19.57 15.50 2.13
N VAL A 14 19.98 14.71 1.14
CA VAL A 14 19.21 14.60 -0.10
C VAL A 14 17.81 14.08 0.25
N PHE A 15 16.77 14.80 -0.15
CA PHE A 15 15.39 14.55 0.28
C PHE A 15 14.94 13.08 0.20
N ILE A 16 15.33 12.37 -0.87
CA ILE A 16 14.92 10.97 -1.09
C ILE A 16 15.71 9.95 -0.27
N GLN A 17 16.87 10.33 0.29
CA GLN A 17 17.81 9.44 0.97
C GLN A 17 17.15 8.65 2.11
N ARG A 18 16.32 9.31 2.93
CA ARG A 18 15.60 8.67 4.04
C ARG A 18 14.62 7.58 3.59
N TYR A 19 14.08 7.70 2.38
CA TYR A 19 13.15 6.73 1.80
C TYR A 19 13.89 5.56 1.16
N ILE A 20 15.02 5.82 0.48
CA ILE A 20 15.87 4.78 -0.10
C ILE A 20 16.36 3.82 0.97
N ALA A 21 16.69 4.30 2.16
CA ALA A 21 17.10 3.46 3.30
C ALA A 21 16.03 2.44 3.73
N GLN A 22 14.78 2.58 3.26
CA GLN A 22 13.64 1.73 3.59
C GLN A 22 13.23 0.81 2.44
N PHE A 23 14.02 0.74 1.37
CA PHE A 23 13.68 -0.08 0.21
C PHE A 23 13.82 -1.58 0.49
N PRO A 24 12.98 -2.41 -0.16
CA PRO A 24 13.00 -3.85 0.05
C PRO A 24 14.30 -4.48 -0.45
N ALA A 25 14.78 -5.48 0.29
CA ALA A 25 15.67 -6.50 -0.23
C ALA A 25 14.88 -7.55 -1.06
N ALA A 26 15.60 -8.50 -1.66
CA ALA A 26 14.99 -9.56 -2.46
C ALA A 26 13.98 -10.37 -1.62
N GLY A 27 12.75 -10.52 -2.15
CA GLY A 27 11.66 -11.24 -1.48
C GLY A 27 10.85 -10.42 -0.49
N GLU A 28 11.23 -9.17 -0.22
CA GLU A 28 10.50 -8.30 0.70
C GLU A 28 9.41 -7.48 0.00
N VAL A 29 8.33 -7.23 0.73
CA VAL A 29 7.28 -6.29 0.31
C VAL A 29 7.21 -5.15 1.31
N VAL A 30 7.53 -3.94 0.85
CA VAL A 30 7.46 -2.72 1.66
C VAL A 30 6.27 -1.87 1.21
N LEU A 31 5.40 -1.55 2.17
CA LEU A 31 4.27 -0.64 1.96
C LEU A 31 4.60 0.73 2.54
N PHE A 32 4.56 1.79 1.73
CA PHE A 32 4.73 3.16 2.19
C PHE A 32 3.38 3.77 2.57
N ASP A 33 3.13 4.00 3.86
CA ASP A 33 2.00 4.81 4.33
C ASP A 33 2.45 6.26 4.35
N ARG A 34 2.13 6.95 3.24
CA ARG A 34 2.85 8.12 2.71
C ARG A 34 4.27 7.79 2.25
N SER A 35 4.80 8.62 1.36
CA SER A 35 6.06 8.39 0.67
C SER A 35 6.78 9.72 0.39
N TRP A 36 7.81 9.70 -0.45
CA TRP A 36 8.51 10.90 -0.93
C TRP A 36 7.56 11.94 -1.56
N TYR A 37 6.37 11.53 -1.99
CA TYR A 37 5.31 12.41 -2.49
C TYR A 37 4.72 13.38 -1.45
N ASN A 38 5.12 13.31 -0.17
CA ASN A 38 4.82 14.37 0.81
C ASN A 38 5.24 15.76 0.30
N ARG A 39 6.36 15.85 -0.43
CA ARG A 39 6.86 17.11 -1.02
C ARG A 39 5.90 17.71 -2.05
N ALA A 40 5.25 16.85 -2.84
CA ALA A 40 4.29 17.29 -3.85
C ALA A 40 2.86 17.47 -3.35
N GLY A 41 2.59 17.13 -2.08
CA GLY A 41 1.27 17.28 -1.46
C GLY A 41 1.33 18.25 -0.28
N VAL A 42 1.54 17.70 0.91
CA VAL A 42 1.46 18.46 2.18
C VAL A 42 2.51 19.56 2.24
N GLU A 43 3.76 19.30 1.86
CA GLU A 43 4.80 20.33 1.96
C GLU A 43 4.53 21.49 1.01
N ARG A 44 4.07 21.21 -0.22
CA ARG A 44 3.68 22.25 -1.19
C ARG A 44 2.53 23.11 -0.68
N VAL A 45 1.45 22.49 -0.21
CA VAL A 45 0.24 23.22 0.19
C VAL A 45 0.42 23.97 1.51
N MET A 46 1.22 23.42 2.43
CA MET A 46 1.48 24.03 3.74
C MET A 46 2.68 24.97 3.75
N GLY A 47 3.45 25.07 2.64
CA GLY A 47 4.62 25.95 2.54
C GLY A 47 5.83 25.43 3.33
N PHE A 48 5.99 24.11 3.44
CA PHE A 48 7.16 23.49 4.09
C PHE A 48 8.33 23.22 3.13
N CYS A 49 8.13 23.48 1.83
CA CYS A 49 9.19 23.48 0.83
C CYS A 49 9.09 24.75 -0.03
N THR A 50 10.20 25.14 -0.64
CA THR A 50 10.20 26.25 -1.61
C THR A 50 9.63 25.80 -2.95
N ASP A 51 9.19 26.75 -3.77
CA ASP A 51 8.71 26.46 -5.13
C ASP A 51 9.81 25.80 -5.98
N GLU A 52 11.06 26.21 -5.81
CA GLU A 52 12.21 25.59 -6.48
C GLU A 52 12.40 24.12 -6.05
N GLU A 53 12.31 23.83 -4.75
CA GLU A 53 12.39 22.45 -4.25
C GLU A 53 11.24 21.57 -4.78
N TYR A 54 10.04 22.14 -4.89
CA TYR A 54 8.87 21.46 -5.42
C TYR A 54 9.02 21.13 -6.91
N GLU A 55 9.37 22.10 -7.74
CA GLU A 55 9.57 21.88 -9.18
C GLU A 55 10.74 20.92 -9.45
N ARG A 56 11.84 21.06 -8.69
CA ARG A 56 12.96 20.12 -8.74
C ARG A 56 12.52 18.72 -8.34
N PHE A 57 11.66 18.57 -7.34
CA PHE A 57 11.13 17.27 -6.94
C PHE A 57 10.30 16.62 -8.06
N LEU A 58 9.38 17.37 -8.68
CA LEU A 58 8.53 16.84 -9.74
C LEU A 58 9.31 16.37 -10.97
N THR A 59 10.42 17.05 -11.29
CA THR A 59 11.29 16.67 -12.42
C THR A 59 12.24 15.52 -12.08
N MET A 60 12.76 15.46 -10.85
CA MET A 60 13.73 14.45 -10.42
C MET A 60 13.09 13.09 -10.13
N VAL A 61 11.89 13.06 -9.53
CA VAL A 61 11.27 11.81 -9.04
C VAL A 61 11.06 10.77 -10.14
N PRO A 62 10.54 11.10 -11.34
CA PRO A 62 10.38 10.12 -12.41
C PRO A 62 11.69 9.45 -12.82
N VAL A 63 12.80 10.21 -12.79
CA VAL A 63 14.15 9.71 -13.10
C VAL A 63 14.62 8.77 -12.00
N VAL A 64 14.47 9.14 -10.73
CA VAL A 64 14.86 8.26 -9.61
C VAL A 64 14.02 6.98 -9.59
N GLU A 65 12.70 7.08 -9.81
CA GLU A 65 11.82 5.91 -9.91
C GLU A 65 12.24 4.99 -11.05
N ARG A 66 12.68 5.52 -12.19
CA ARG A 66 13.17 4.70 -13.29
C ARG A 66 14.52 4.07 -12.98
N GLU A 67 15.52 4.90 -12.70
CA GLU A 67 16.92 4.47 -12.66
C GLU A 67 17.26 3.73 -11.37
N MET A 68 16.76 4.18 -10.22
CA MET A 68 17.13 3.58 -8.93
C MET A 68 16.18 2.49 -8.47
N ILE A 69 14.93 2.47 -8.95
CA ILE A 69 13.90 1.54 -8.46
C ILE A 69 13.60 0.48 -9.52
N VAL A 70 12.97 0.90 -10.62
CA VAL A 70 12.45 -0.05 -11.63
C VAL A 70 13.58 -0.78 -12.36
N ASN A 71 14.61 -0.06 -12.80
CA ASN A 71 15.77 -0.66 -13.49
C ASN A 71 16.60 -1.58 -12.58
N ASN A 72 16.44 -1.46 -11.25
CA ASN A 72 17.09 -2.33 -10.26
C ASN A 72 16.20 -3.50 -9.81
N GLY A 73 15.11 -3.79 -10.53
CA GLY A 73 14.27 -4.97 -10.32
C GLY A 73 13.18 -4.80 -9.26
N ILE A 74 13.01 -3.62 -8.68
CA ILE A 74 11.92 -3.35 -7.72
C ILE A 74 10.63 -3.05 -8.48
N ILE A 75 9.57 -3.82 -8.19
CA ILE A 75 8.22 -3.54 -8.70
C ILE A 75 7.62 -2.38 -7.92
N LEU A 76 7.64 -1.18 -8.50
CA LEU A 76 7.01 0.00 -7.91
C LEU A 76 5.52 0.08 -8.28
N ARG A 77 4.66 0.28 -7.28
CA ARG A 77 3.21 0.50 -7.45
C ARG A 77 2.76 1.73 -6.66
N LYS A 78 2.19 2.71 -7.36
CA LYS A 78 1.72 3.97 -6.77
C LYS A 78 0.19 4.01 -6.78
N TYR A 79 -0.40 4.16 -5.60
CA TYR A 79 -1.86 4.22 -5.44
C TYR A 79 -2.27 5.57 -4.84
N PHE A 80 -3.21 6.25 -5.49
CA PHE A 80 -3.84 7.45 -4.97
C PHE A 80 -5.27 7.11 -4.54
N LEU A 81 -5.54 7.18 -3.23
CA LEU A 81 -6.87 6.91 -2.69
C LEU A 81 -7.72 8.18 -2.80
N ASP A 82 -8.56 8.24 -3.83
CA ASP A 82 -9.39 9.40 -4.13
C ASP A 82 -10.68 9.36 -3.30
N VAL A 83 -10.86 10.33 -2.42
CA VAL A 83 -12.03 10.45 -1.54
C VAL A 83 -12.72 11.75 -1.90
N SER A 84 -14.03 11.77 -2.08
CA SER A 84 -14.78 12.99 -2.36
C SER A 84 -14.73 13.96 -1.17
N GLN A 85 -14.90 15.26 -1.46
CA GLN A 85 -14.91 16.31 -0.43
C GLN A 85 -15.97 16.02 0.64
N ASP A 86 -17.17 15.61 0.22
CA ASP A 86 -18.29 15.29 1.10
C ASP A 86 -17.97 14.09 1.99
N GLU A 87 -17.39 13.03 1.44
CA GLU A 87 -16.99 11.87 2.23
C GLU A 87 -15.84 12.21 3.18
N GLN A 88 -14.90 13.06 2.78
CA GLN A 88 -13.83 13.53 3.65
C GLN A 88 -14.41 14.29 4.84
N ARG A 89 -15.32 15.25 4.60
CA ARG A 89 -16.01 15.99 5.66
C ARG A 89 -16.79 15.06 6.58
N ARG A 90 -17.59 14.14 6.02
CA ARG A 90 -18.37 13.16 6.80
C ARG A 90 -17.47 12.30 7.69
N ARG A 91 -16.33 11.84 7.18
CA ARG A 91 -15.34 11.06 7.95
C ARG A 91 -14.71 11.90 9.05
N PHE A 92 -14.44 13.17 8.78
CA PHE A 92 -13.86 14.09 9.76
C PHE A 92 -14.82 14.35 10.92
N GLU A 93 -16.08 14.68 10.63
CA GLU A 93 -17.13 14.84 11.65
C GLU A 93 -17.36 13.56 12.47
N ALA A 94 -17.35 12.39 11.81
CA ALA A 94 -17.46 11.12 12.51
C ALA A 94 -16.27 10.83 13.44
N ARG A 95 -15.06 11.32 13.13
CA ARG A 95 -13.90 11.21 14.03
C ARG A 95 -14.03 12.12 15.24
N ILE A 96 -14.57 13.33 15.08
CA ILE A 96 -14.82 14.26 16.19
C ILE A 96 -15.82 13.65 17.18
N LYS A 97 -16.85 12.96 16.68
CA LYS A 97 -17.88 12.32 17.52
C LYS A 97 -17.41 11.04 18.21
N ASP A 98 -16.37 10.38 17.70
CA ASP A 98 -15.87 9.09 18.22
C ASP A 98 -14.59 9.28 19.06
N ARG A 99 -14.73 9.20 20.40
CA ARG A 99 -13.62 9.34 21.35
C ARG A 99 -12.45 8.38 21.08
N MET A 100 -12.72 7.18 20.56
CA MET A 100 -11.66 6.20 20.25
C MET A 100 -10.82 6.60 19.03
N ARG A 101 -11.25 7.61 18.27
CA ARG A 101 -10.58 8.08 17.05
C ARG A 101 -9.98 9.47 17.19
N HIS A 102 -10.10 10.11 18.35
CA HIS A 102 -9.58 11.46 18.60
C HIS A 102 -8.07 11.57 18.38
N TRP A 103 -7.31 10.51 18.66
CA TRP A 103 -5.87 10.47 18.38
C TRP A 103 -5.51 10.61 16.89
N LYS A 104 -6.47 10.43 15.98
CA LYS A 104 -6.31 10.62 14.53
C LYS A 104 -6.65 12.04 14.06
N LEU A 105 -6.94 12.96 14.98
CA LEU A 105 -7.22 14.35 14.68
C LEU A 105 -5.97 15.18 14.97
N SER A 106 -5.53 15.93 13.98
CA SER A 106 -4.44 16.90 14.07
C SER A 106 -4.92 18.28 13.64
N PRO A 107 -4.34 19.38 14.16
CA PRO A 107 -4.56 20.72 13.60
C PRO A 107 -4.30 20.82 12.08
N MET A 108 -3.43 19.96 11.53
CA MET A 108 -3.23 19.87 10.09
C MET A 108 -4.46 19.34 9.34
N ASP A 109 -5.25 18.46 9.97
CA ASP A 109 -6.43 17.89 9.32
C ASP A 109 -7.51 18.96 9.10
N THR A 110 -7.67 19.90 10.03
CA THR A 110 -8.62 21.02 9.86
C THR A 110 -8.20 21.96 8.73
N GLU A 111 -6.90 22.27 8.62
CA GLU A 111 -6.39 23.08 7.52
C GLU A 111 -6.53 22.37 6.17
N SER A 112 -6.39 21.04 6.15
CA SER A 112 -6.56 20.26 4.92
C SER A 112 -7.98 20.35 4.33
N VAL A 113 -9.00 20.45 5.19
CA VAL A 113 -10.39 20.66 4.76
C VAL A 113 -10.57 22.06 4.16
N ARG A 114 -9.94 23.08 4.77
CA ARG A 114 -10.00 24.46 4.28
C ARG A 114 -9.29 24.61 2.92
N ARG A 115 -8.14 23.97 2.75
CA ARG A 115 -7.28 24.05 1.56
C ARG A 115 -7.58 22.97 0.52
N TRP A 116 -8.82 22.46 0.47
CA TRP A 116 -9.22 21.36 -0.40
C TRP A 116 -8.78 21.54 -1.86
N TRP A 117 -9.02 22.73 -2.42
CA TRP A 117 -8.69 23.02 -3.82
C TRP A 117 -7.18 23.16 -4.05
N ASP A 118 -6.42 23.68 -3.08
CA ASP A 118 -4.96 23.75 -3.17
C ASP A 118 -4.36 22.34 -3.21
N TYR A 119 -4.86 21.43 -2.36
CA TYR A 119 -4.49 20.01 -2.38
C TYR A 119 -4.89 19.36 -3.71
N THR A 120 -6.10 19.62 -4.20
CA THR A 120 -6.57 19.06 -5.47
C THR A 120 -5.64 19.47 -6.61
N MET A 121 -5.25 20.75 -6.69
CA MET A 121 -4.33 21.24 -7.71
C MET A 121 -2.92 20.67 -7.57
N ALA A 122 -2.40 20.59 -6.35
CA ALA A 122 -1.09 19.98 -6.08
C ALA A 122 -1.06 18.50 -6.49
N TYR A 123 -2.08 17.72 -6.14
CA TYR A 123 -2.18 16.31 -6.53
C TYR A 123 -2.34 16.10 -8.03
N ARG A 124 -3.12 16.96 -8.72
CA ARG A 124 -3.24 16.90 -10.17
C ARG A 124 -1.89 17.11 -10.85
N ARG A 125 -1.16 18.17 -10.46
CA ARG A 125 0.17 18.47 -11.01
C ARG A 125 1.18 17.36 -10.68
N MET A 126 1.12 16.82 -9.46
CA MET A 126 1.94 15.67 -9.06
C MET A 126 1.70 14.47 -9.97
N ILE A 127 0.43 14.07 -10.17
CA ILE A 127 0.09 12.92 -10.99
C ILE A 127 0.49 13.17 -12.45
N GLU A 128 0.20 14.35 -13.00
CA GLU A 128 0.56 14.71 -14.37
C GLU A 128 2.08 14.64 -14.60
N ALA A 129 2.88 15.19 -13.69
CA ALA A 129 4.33 15.22 -13.82
C ALA A 129 4.99 13.85 -13.57
N THR A 130 4.35 12.95 -12.82
CA THR A 130 4.99 11.72 -12.33
C THR A 130 4.27 10.43 -12.73
N HIS A 131 3.19 10.50 -13.50
CA HIS A 131 2.59 9.33 -14.13
C HIS A 131 3.41 8.93 -15.36
N THR A 132 4.11 7.81 -15.28
CA THR A 132 4.98 7.31 -16.35
C THR A 132 4.67 5.86 -16.69
N SER A 133 5.16 5.39 -17.84
CA SER A 133 4.97 3.99 -18.26
C SER A 133 5.68 2.99 -17.35
N TRP A 134 6.82 3.37 -16.74
CA TRP A 134 7.57 2.51 -15.82
C TRP A 134 7.05 2.56 -14.38
N ALA A 135 6.43 3.66 -13.97
CA ALA A 135 5.87 3.85 -12.63
C ALA A 135 4.51 4.58 -12.72
N PRO A 136 3.44 3.89 -13.15
CA PRO A 136 2.13 4.50 -13.29
C PRO A 136 1.48 4.80 -11.94
N TRP A 137 0.66 5.85 -11.92
CA TRP A 137 -0.29 6.12 -10.84
C TRP A 137 -1.61 5.39 -11.07
N HIS A 138 -2.12 4.74 -10.02
CA HIS A 138 -3.43 4.11 -10.00
C HIS A 138 -4.38 4.86 -9.06
N ILE A 139 -5.43 5.46 -9.61
CA ILE A 139 -6.46 6.15 -8.84
C ILE A 139 -7.47 5.12 -8.32
N VAL A 140 -7.69 5.10 -7.01
CA VAL A 140 -8.60 4.17 -6.35
C VAL A 140 -9.73 4.97 -5.71
N PRO A 141 -10.96 4.92 -6.26
CA PRO A 141 -12.12 5.53 -5.64
C PRO A 141 -12.34 4.95 -4.24
N ALA A 142 -12.17 5.80 -3.23
CA ALA A 142 -12.02 5.42 -1.83
C ALA A 142 -13.17 5.86 -0.93
N ASP A 143 -14.29 6.32 -1.51
CA ASP A 143 -15.49 6.70 -0.75
C ASP A 143 -16.09 5.52 0.02
N ASN A 144 -16.17 4.35 -0.61
CA ASN A 144 -16.49 3.11 0.06
C ASN A 144 -15.20 2.35 0.44
N LYS A 145 -14.83 2.40 1.72
CA LYS A 145 -13.60 1.76 2.24
C LYS A 145 -13.50 0.26 1.91
N ARG A 146 -14.61 -0.48 1.96
CA ARG A 146 -14.57 -1.94 1.71
C ARG A 146 -14.27 -2.22 0.25
N ARG A 147 -14.96 -1.54 -0.67
CA ARG A 147 -14.73 -1.67 -2.12
C ARG A 147 -13.32 -1.22 -2.50
N ALA A 148 -12.86 -0.09 -1.97
CA ALA A 148 -11.52 0.43 -2.23
C ALA A 148 -10.42 -0.58 -1.85
N ARG A 149 -10.54 -1.21 -0.67
CA ARG A 149 -9.60 -2.25 -0.22
C ARG A 149 -9.61 -3.47 -1.14
N LEU A 150 -10.79 -3.99 -1.48
CA LEU A 150 -10.92 -5.17 -2.33
C LEU A 150 -10.35 -4.91 -3.74
N ASN A 151 -10.69 -3.78 -4.34
CA ASN A 151 -10.21 -3.41 -5.67
C ASN A 151 -8.70 -3.17 -5.69
N LEU A 152 -8.16 -2.48 -4.67
CA LEU A 152 -6.72 -2.25 -4.56
C LEU A 152 -5.96 -3.58 -4.40
N ILE A 153 -6.41 -4.46 -3.50
CA ILE A 153 -5.76 -5.76 -3.29
C ILE A 153 -5.84 -6.60 -4.58
N ARG A 154 -7.00 -6.65 -5.24
CA ARG A 154 -7.14 -7.36 -6.51
C ARG A 154 -6.18 -6.81 -7.57
N HIS A 155 -6.16 -5.50 -7.78
CA HIS A 155 -5.24 -4.87 -8.73
C HIS A 155 -3.76 -5.16 -8.38
N LEU A 156 -3.39 -5.09 -7.11
CA LEU A 156 -2.02 -5.39 -6.66
C LEU A 156 -1.64 -6.82 -7.02
N LEU A 157 -2.49 -7.80 -6.70
CA LEU A 157 -2.27 -9.21 -7.02
C LEU A 157 -2.17 -9.42 -8.54
N ASP A 158 -3.10 -8.86 -9.31
CA ASP A 158 -3.11 -8.99 -10.77
C ASP A 158 -1.87 -8.31 -11.42
N SER A 159 -1.24 -7.36 -10.73
CA SER A 159 -0.06 -6.62 -11.23
C SER A 159 1.29 -7.29 -10.93
N ILE A 160 1.34 -8.35 -10.12
CA ILE A 160 2.57 -9.05 -9.73
C ILE A 160 2.59 -10.41 -10.44
N PRO A 161 3.67 -10.75 -11.17
CA PRO A 161 3.78 -12.03 -11.86
C PRO A 161 4.18 -13.14 -10.88
N TYR A 162 3.28 -13.54 -9.98
CA TYR A 162 3.52 -14.66 -9.07
C TYR A 162 3.04 -15.98 -9.70
N LYS A 163 3.83 -17.04 -9.51
CA LYS A 163 3.39 -18.42 -9.76
C LYS A 163 3.10 -19.07 -8.42
N ILE A 164 1.92 -19.67 -8.30
CA ILE A 164 1.60 -20.54 -7.17
C ILE A 164 1.84 -21.97 -7.64
N ASP A 165 3.08 -22.44 -7.53
CA ASP A 165 3.37 -23.86 -7.69
C ASP A 165 2.98 -24.56 -6.39
N ILE A 166 1.73 -25.01 -6.31
CA ILE A 166 1.27 -25.85 -5.19
C ILE A 166 1.77 -27.25 -5.46
N GLU A 167 2.84 -27.67 -4.78
CA GLU A 167 3.17 -29.09 -4.68
C GLU A 167 2.14 -29.77 -3.79
N LEU A 168 1.06 -30.27 -4.43
CA LEU A 168 0.11 -31.12 -3.74
C LEU A 168 0.77 -32.46 -3.42
N PRO A 169 0.64 -32.97 -2.18
CA PRO A 169 1.16 -34.28 -1.85
C PRO A 169 0.49 -35.33 -2.74
N LYS A 170 1.31 -36.13 -3.43
CA LYS A 170 0.81 -37.30 -4.15
C LYS A 170 0.41 -38.35 -3.12
N ILE A 171 -0.83 -38.82 -3.18
CA ILE A 171 -1.25 -39.98 -2.38
C ILE A 171 -0.43 -41.18 -2.86
N PRO A 172 0.44 -41.77 -2.02
CA PRO A 172 1.19 -42.95 -2.42
C PRO A 172 0.21 -44.11 -2.65
N LYS A 173 0.58 -45.05 -3.53
CA LYS A 173 -0.19 -46.28 -3.65
C LYS A 173 -0.19 -46.99 -2.30
N ALA A 174 -1.37 -47.37 -1.82
CA ALA A 174 -1.48 -48.23 -0.65
C ALA A 174 -0.68 -49.53 -0.90
N GLN A 175 -0.08 -50.06 0.18
CA GLN A 175 0.58 -51.35 0.12
C GLN A 175 -0.37 -52.41 -0.43
N ARG A 176 0.15 -53.39 -1.20
CA ARG A 176 -0.64 -54.56 -1.59
C ARG A 176 -1.12 -55.27 -0.32
N ARG A 177 -2.41 -55.60 -0.27
CA ARG A 177 -3.00 -56.38 0.83
C ARG A 177 -2.26 -57.72 0.96
N PRO A 178 -1.67 -58.02 2.13
CA PRO A 178 -1.13 -59.35 2.43
C PRO A 178 -2.21 -60.43 2.32
N LYS A 179 -1.84 -61.66 1.93
CA LYS A 179 -2.81 -62.76 1.71
C LYS A 179 -3.58 -63.16 2.97
N ASP A 180 -2.99 -62.89 4.12
CA ASP A 180 -3.45 -63.19 5.48
C ASP A 180 -4.11 -61.99 6.18
N ALA A 181 -4.10 -60.81 5.56
CA ALA A 181 -4.70 -59.62 6.14
C ALA A 181 -6.22 -59.58 5.97
N THR A 182 -6.94 -59.47 7.08
CA THR A 182 -8.37 -59.14 7.14
C THR A 182 -8.58 -57.63 7.08
N GLU A 183 -9.62 -57.19 6.37
CA GLU A 183 -10.01 -55.79 6.30
C GLU A 183 -10.84 -55.42 7.53
N GLY A 184 -10.56 -54.25 8.11
CA GLY A 184 -11.25 -53.75 9.30
C GLY A 184 -10.53 -54.08 10.61
N LEU A 185 -10.70 -53.20 11.60
CA LEU A 185 -10.24 -53.45 12.97
C LEU A 185 -11.37 -54.17 13.70
N SER A 186 -11.17 -55.43 14.08
CA SER A 186 -12.11 -56.13 14.96
C SER A 186 -11.75 -55.83 16.41
N ALA A 187 -12.50 -54.92 17.05
CA ALA A 187 -12.52 -54.80 18.49
C ALA A 187 -13.81 -55.44 19.02
N GLY A 188 -13.78 -56.05 20.21
CA GLY A 188 -14.98 -56.64 20.83
C GLY A 188 -16.09 -55.62 21.15
N GLN A 189 -15.81 -54.33 20.99
CA GLN A 189 -16.75 -53.23 21.15
C GLN A 189 -16.61 -52.29 19.94
N VAL A 190 -17.54 -52.40 18.98
CA VAL A 190 -17.67 -51.48 17.86
C VAL A 190 -18.91 -50.62 18.10
N ILE A 191 -18.78 -49.30 17.99
CA ILE A 191 -19.90 -48.38 18.13
C ILE A 191 -20.80 -48.51 16.89
N PRO A 192 -22.12 -48.79 17.03
CA PRO A 192 -23.02 -48.88 15.89
C PRO A 192 -23.20 -47.52 15.20
N SER A 193 -23.25 -47.50 13.86
CA SER A 193 -23.62 -46.30 13.10
C SER A 193 -25.13 -46.09 13.21
N HIS A 194 -25.55 -44.92 13.69
CA HIS A 194 -26.96 -44.54 13.81
C HIS A 194 -27.41 -43.51 12.76
N TYR A 195 -26.51 -43.13 11.85
CA TYR A 195 -26.77 -42.28 10.70
C TYR A 195 -26.20 -42.92 9.44
#